data_AF-A0A4Q6AEY3-F1
#
_entry.id   AF-A0A4Q6AEY3-F1
#
_cell.length_a   1.000
_cell.length_b   1.000
_cell.length_c   1.000
_cell.angle_alpha   90.00
_cell.angle_beta   90.00
_cell.angle_gamma   90.00
#
_symmetry.space_group_name_H-M   'P 1'
#
loop_
_entity.id
_entity.type
_entity.pdbx_description
1 polymer ?
#
loop_
_entity_poly.entity_id
_entity_poly.type
_entity_poly.pdbx_seq_one_letter_code
_entity_poly.pdbx_strand_id
1 'polypeptide(L)'
;MKKILLTGAGAPGGPGIIKALKLAGHLLVTSDADPHASGRALHAPFFQIPRADDAGFTDTILRLCLEQGIDVVFPLVTMELLRFAGTKEAFRERGIRVIVSDAESLTIANDKGKLYQHLQRQQIPVPPFAIANTVNELIDATTRLGYPYNPVCIKPTVSNGSRGVRVLQKEIDPFHLLFHQKPSHLFSTLEEITRILAERDFPPLLVSEYLPGMEFTVDAIVQDGVPKLILPRSRASSDCWK
;
A
#
# COMPACT_ATOMS: atom_id res chain seq x y z
N MET A 1 -23.37 -17.25 9.64
CA MET A 1 -23.39 -15.78 9.81
C MET A 1 -22.30 -15.39 10.80
N LYS A 2 -21.62 -14.27 10.60
CA LYS A 2 -20.52 -13.77 11.46
C LYS A 2 -20.72 -12.29 11.73
N LYS A 3 -20.32 -11.80 12.91
CA LYS A 3 -20.30 -10.38 13.27
C LYS A 3 -18.91 -9.79 13.04
N ILE A 4 -18.83 -8.81 12.17
CA ILE A 4 -17.57 -8.27 11.65
C ILE A 4 -17.41 -6.83 12.14
N LEU A 5 -16.25 -6.51 12.72
CA LEU A 5 -15.80 -5.15 12.94
C LEU A 5 -14.95 -4.69 11.76
N LEU A 6 -15.39 -3.66 11.05
CA LEU A 6 -14.63 -3.02 9.98
C LEU A 6 -13.97 -1.74 10.52
N THR A 7 -12.65 -1.75 10.69
CA THR A 7 -11.88 -0.56 11.10
C THR A 7 -11.49 0.28 9.88
N GLY A 8 -11.33 1.59 10.07
CA GLY A 8 -11.03 2.52 8.98
C GLY A 8 -12.16 2.59 7.95
N ALA A 9 -13.42 2.57 8.41
CA ALA A 9 -14.59 2.52 7.54
C ALA A 9 -14.71 3.74 6.59
N GLY A 10 -13.99 4.84 6.85
CA GLY A 10 -13.86 6.00 5.96
C GLY A 10 -12.81 5.85 4.84
N ALA A 11 -12.03 4.77 4.82
CA ALA A 11 -11.03 4.52 3.78
C ALA A 11 -11.68 4.46 2.37
N PRO A 12 -10.94 4.74 1.28
CA PRO A 12 -11.50 4.77 -0.07
C PRO A 12 -12.28 3.51 -0.49
N GLY A 13 -11.86 2.33 -0.01
CA GLY A 13 -12.55 1.06 -0.25
C GLY A 13 -13.74 0.78 0.68
N GLY A 14 -13.90 1.54 1.76
CA GLY A 14 -14.91 1.34 2.81
C GLY A 14 -16.33 1.17 2.27
N PRO A 15 -16.86 2.09 1.43
CA PRO A 15 -18.22 1.98 0.91
C PRO A 15 -18.50 0.68 0.15
N GLY A 16 -17.55 0.25 -0.69
CA GLY A 16 -17.66 -1.00 -1.45
C GLY A 16 -17.65 -2.23 -0.55
N ILE A 17 -16.76 -2.25 0.45
CA ILE A 17 -16.61 -3.37 1.38
C ILE A 17 -17.82 -3.47 2.32
N ILE A 18 -18.31 -2.35 2.85
CA ILE A 18 -19.54 -2.30 3.66
C ILE A 18 -20.72 -2.90 2.87
N LYS A 19 -20.89 -2.50 1.60
CA LYS A 19 -21.93 -3.04 0.72
C LYS A 19 -21.77 -4.53 0.51
N ALA A 20 -20.56 -5.00 0.20
CA ALA A 20 -20.27 -6.41 -0.05
C ALA A 20 -20.54 -7.30 1.18
N LEU A 21 -20.09 -6.88 2.36
CA LEU A 21 -20.31 -7.62 3.61
C LEU A 21 -21.79 -7.73 3.99
N LYS A 22 -22.57 -6.66 3.75
CA LYS A 22 -24.03 -6.68 3.93
C LYS A 22 -24.71 -7.65 2.95
N LEU A 23 -24.34 -7.62 1.67
CA LEU A 23 -24.90 -8.51 0.65
C LEU A 23 -24.57 -9.98 0.93
N ALA A 24 -23.41 -10.26 1.53
CA ALA A 24 -23.02 -11.59 1.99
C ALA A 24 -23.77 -12.07 3.25
N GLY A 25 -24.64 -11.24 3.84
CA GLY A 25 -25.46 -11.59 5.00
C GLY A 25 -24.72 -11.61 6.33
N HIS A 26 -23.59 -10.88 6.44
CA HIS A 26 -22.88 -10.73 7.71
C HIS A 26 -23.48 -9.60 8.57
N LEU A 27 -23.34 -9.73 9.89
CA LEU A 27 -23.59 -8.62 10.81
C LEU A 27 -22.37 -7.72 10.81
N LEU A 28 -22.57 -6.41 10.77
CA LEU A 28 -21.48 -5.45 10.61
C LEU A 28 -21.50 -4.43 11.75
N VAL A 29 -20.30 -4.07 12.19
CA VAL A 29 -20.00 -2.94 13.06
C VAL A 29 -18.92 -2.15 12.34
N THR A 30 -19.08 -0.84 12.25
CA THR A 30 -18.07 0.02 11.63
C THR A 30 -17.34 0.83 12.69
N SER A 31 -16.08 1.16 12.43
CA SER A 31 -15.33 2.09 13.27
C SER A 31 -14.32 2.88 12.47
N ASP A 32 -14.03 4.08 12.96
CA ASP A 32 -13.00 4.95 12.39
C ASP A 32 -12.42 5.86 13.48
N ALA A 33 -11.20 6.35 13.28
CA ALA A 33 -10.62 7.36 14.15
C ALA A 33 -11.26 8.74 13.94
N ASP A 34 -11.71 9.01 12.70
CA ASP A 34 -12.47 10.22 12.38
C ASP A 34 -13.97 10.02 12.68
N PRO A 35 -14.56 10.77 13.63
CA PRO A 35 -15.99 10.68 13.93
C PRO A 35 -16.90 11.12 12.77
N HIS A 36 -16.34 11.76 11.73
CA HIS A 36 -17.03 12.18 10.51
C HIS A 36 -16.74 11.29 9.29
N ALA A 37 -16.05 10.16 9.49
CA ALA A 37 -15.77 9.21 8.43
C ALA A 37 -17.05 8.75 7.71
N SER A 38 -16.97 8.60 6.38
CA SER A 38 -18.11 8.22 5.54
C SER A 38 -18.76 6.90 5.97
N GLY A 39 -17.97 5.96 6.52
CA GLY A 39 -18.46 4.70 7.09
C GLY A 39 -19.58 4.87 8.12
N ARG A 40 -19.56 5.95 8.91
CA ARG A 40 -20.62 6.27 9.90
C ARG A 40 -21.97 6.53 9.24
N ALA A 41 -21.99 7.20 8.10
CA ALA A 41 -23.21 7.46 7.35
C ALA A 41 -23.72 6.22 6.61
N LEU A 42 -22.80 5.31 6.25
CA LEU A 42 -23.10 4.11 5.47
C LEU A 42 -23.61 2.95 6.32
N HIS A 43 -23.33 2.92 7.62
CA HIS A 43 -23.81 1.88 8.51
C HIS A 43 -23.82 2.27 9.99
N ALA A 44 -24.76 1.68 10.73
CA ALA A 44 -24.79 1.67 12.19
C ALA A 44 -24.88 0.20 12.68
N PRO A 45 -24.22 -0.16 13.80
CA PRO A 45 -23.53 0.74 14.73
C PRO A 45 -22.15 1.22 14.22
N PHE A 46 -21.75 2.41 14.68
CA PHE A 46 -20.45 3.03 14.42
C PHE A 46 -19.77 3.38 15.75
N PHE A 47 -18.48 3.10 15.85
CA PHE A 47 -17.66 3.44 17.02
C PHE A 47 -16.47 4.30 16.62
N GLN A 48 -16.24 5.39 17.35
CA GLN A 48 -14.98 6.11 17.25
C GLN A 48 -13.90 5.31 17.99
N ILE A 49 -12.75 5.10 17.32
CA ILE A 49 -11.61 4.35 17.86
C ILE A 49 -10.36 5.22 17.87
N PRO A 50 -9.31 4.86 18.63
CA PRO A 50 -8.03 5.57 18.54
C PRO A 50 -7.40 5.43 17.15
N ARG A 51 -6.43 6.28 16.85
CA ARG A 51 -5.58 6.12 15.66
C ARG A 51 -4.62 4.94 15.87
N ALA A 52 -4.13 4.35 14.77
CA ALA A 52 -3.25 3.18 14.80
C ALA A 52 -1.87 3.43 15.47
N ASP A 53 -1.45 4.69 15.57
CA ASP A 53 -0.23 5.12 16.26
C ASP A 53 -0.41 5.26 17.78
N ASP A 54 -1.65 5.27 18.27
CA ASP A 54 -1.97 5.29 19.70
C ASP A 54 -1.57 3.97 20.38
N ALA A 55 -0.95 4.06 21.56
CA ALA A 55 -0.49 2.89 22.31
C ALA A 55 -1.64 1.99 22.79
N GLY A 56 -2.82 2.56 23.05
CA GLY A 56 -4.03 1.85 23.47
C GLY A 56 -4.93 1.41 22.31
N PHE A 57 -4.48 1.53 21.06
CA PHE A 57 -5.27 1.18 19.88
C PHE A 57 -5.79 -0.27 19.96
N THR A 58 -4.90 -1.26 20.03
CA THR A 58 -5.27 -2.69 19.98
C THR A 58 -6.13 -3.10 21.17
N ASP A 59 -5.85 -2.56 22.36
CA ASP A 59 -6.61 -2.85 23.57
C ASP A 59 -8.03 -2.30 23.49
N THR A 60 -8.18 -1.09 22.94
CA THR A 60 -9.49 -0.48 22.71
C THR A 60 -10.31 -1.28 21.70
N ILE A 61 -9.69 -1.73 20.60
CA ILE A 61 -10.36 -2.57 19.60
C ILE A 61 -10.74 -3.92 20.21
N LEU A 62 -9.87 -4.54 21.01
CA LEU A 62 -10.15 -5.81 21.65
C LEU A 62 -11.34 -5.71 22.61
N ARG A 63 -11.36 -4.68 23.47
CA ARG A 63 -12.49 -4.39 24.35
C ARG A 63 -13.78 -4.20 23.57
N LEU A 64 -13.76 -3.39 22.51
CA LEU A 64 -14.91 -3.19 21.63
C LEU A 64 -15.39 -4.52 21.03
N CYS A 65 -14.47 -5.39 20.62
CA CYS A 65 -14.81 -6.71 20.07
C CYS A 65 -15.54 -7.57 21.10
N LEU A 66 -15.07 -7.59 22.35
CA LEU A 66 -15.69 -8.34 23.44
C LEU A 66 -17.09 -7.80 23.79
N GLU A 67 -17.22 -6.49 23.96
CA GLU A 67 -18.49 -5.82 24.28
C GLU A 67 -19.55 -6.02 23.19
N GLN A 68 -19.13 -6.02 21.93
CA GLN A 68 -20.04 -6.16 20.80
C GLN A 68 -20.20 -7.61 20.33
N GLY A 69 -19.48 -8.59 20.90
CA GLY A 69 -19.51 -9.98 20.44
C GLY A 69 -19.06 -10.13 18.97
N ILE A 70 -17.95 -9.49 18.61
CA ILE A 70 -17.37 -9.55 17.26
C ILE A 70 -16.68 -10.90 17.06
N ASP A 71 -16.92 -11.54 15.90
CA ASP A 71 -16.21 -12.74 15.49
C ASP A 71 -14.93 -12.43 14.69
N VAL A 72 -14.97 -11.36 13.89
CA VAL A 72 -13.92 -11.03 12.91
C VAL A 72 -13.61 -9.54 12.89
N VAL A 73 -12.32 -9.19 12.95
CA VAL A 73 -11.84 -7.83 12.68
C VAL A 73 -11.31 -7.77 11.25
N PHE A 74 -11.82 -6.81 10.47
CA PHE A 74 -11.44 -6.55 9.08
C PHE A 74 -10.83 -5.15 8.97
N PRO A 75 -9.48 -5.04 8.96
CA PRO A 75 -8.82 -3.75 8.87
C PRO A 75 -8.73 -3.20 7.44
N LEU A 76 -8.99 -1.90 7.26
CA LEU A 76 -8.88 -1.22 5.97
C LEU A 76 -7.70 -0.25 5.85
N VAL A 77 -7.00 0.02 6.96
CA VAL A 77 -5.91 1.02 6.99
C VAL A 77 -4.57 0.33 7.15
N THR A 78 -3.63 0.61 6.23
CA THR A 78 -2.28 -0.02 6.20
C THR A 78 -1.53 0.09 7.53
N MET A 79 -1.68 1.21 8.24
CA MET A 79 -1.01 1.46 9.53
C MET A 79 -1.53 0.61 10.67
N GLU A 80 -2.74 0.08 10.56
CA GLU A 80 -3.31 -0.84 11.54
C GLU A 80 -2.71 -2.25 11.41
N LEU A 81 -2.27 -2.64 10.20
CA LEU A 81 -1.91 -4.02 9.88
C LEU A 81 -0.76 -4.54 10.75
N LEU A 82 0.30 -3.77 10.97
CA LEU A 82 1.41 -4.19 11.83
C LEU A 82 1.01 -4.30 13.30
N ARG A 83 0.11 -3.42 13.78
CA ARG A 83 -0.43 -3.48 15.15
C ARG A 83 -1.26 -4.75 15.35
N PHE A 84 -2.13 -5.04 14.39
CA PHE A 84 -2.94 -6.25 14.41
C PHE A 84 -2.09 -7.50 14.24
N ALA A 85 -1.10 -7.52 13.35
CA ALA A 85 -0.22 -8.67 13.17
C ALA A 85 0.56 -9.03 14.44
N GLY A 86 0.99 -8.01 15.21
CA GLY A 86 1.67 -8.22 16.50
C GLY A 86 0.77 -8.67 17.64
N THR A 87 -0.55 -8.49 17.53
CA THR A 87 -1.52 -8.77 18.62
C THR A 87 -2.59 -9.80 18.24
N LYS A 88 -2.59 -10.31 17.00
CA LYS A 88 -3.63 -11.22 16.47
C LYS A 88 -3.83 -12.47 17.32
N GLU A 89 -2.78 -12.93 18.00
CA GLU A 89 -2.84 -14.08 18.90
C GLU A 89 -3.72 -13.80 20.13
N ALA A 90 -3.60 -12.61 20.73
CA ALA A 90 -4.45 -12.20 21.85
C ALA A 90 -5.94 -12.13 21.44
N PHE A 91 -6.23 -11.70 20.22
CA PHE A 91 -7.59 -11.75 19.67
C PHE A 91 -8.05 -13.21 19.48
N ARG A 92 -7.18 -14.07 18.93
CA ARG A 92 -7.49 -15.48 18.65
C ARG A 92 -7.80 -16.27 19.91
N GLU A 93 -7.07 -16.06 21.00
CA GLU A 93 -7.32 -16.67 22.32
C GLU A 93 -8.72 -16.36 22.86
N ARG A 94 -9.30 -15.24 22.44
CA ARG A 94 -10.65 -14.79 22.81
C ARG A 94 -11.70 -15.15 21.76
N GLY A 95 -11.36 -16.01 20.80
CA GLY A 95 -12.27 -16.47 19.74
C GLY A 95 -12.47 -15.47 18.59
N ILE A 96 -11.70 -14.37 18.55
CA ILE A 96 -11.82 -13.32 17.54
C ILE A 96 -10.74 -13.51 16.47
N ARG A 97 -11.13 -13.56 15.20
CA ARG A 97 -10.18 -13.64 14.09
C ARG A 97 -9.87 -12.26 13.52
N VAL A 98 -8.59 -11.94 13.35
CA VAL A 98 -8.17 -10.70 12.66
C VAL A 98 -7.70 -11.05 11.26
N ILE A 99 -8.28 -10.40 10.24
CA ILE A 99 -7.91 -10.60 8.83
C ILE A 99 -6.64 -9.81 8.55
N VAL A 100 -5.49 -10.43 8.83
CA VAL A 100 -4.18 -9.81 8.67
C VAL A 100 -3.09 -10.87 8.43
N SER A 101 -2.13 -10.56 7.55
CA SER A 101 -0.92 -11.37 7.37
C SER A 101 -0.04 -11.33 8.62
N ASP A 102 0.97 -12.21 8.69
CA ASP A 102 1.98 -12.10 9.74
C ASP A 102 2.86 -10.84 9.62
N ALA A 103 3.50 -10.48 10.74
CA ALA A 103 4.28 -9.25 10.84
C ALA A 103 5.49 -9.26 9.90
N GLU A 104 6.10 -10.42 9.67
CA GLU A 104 7.25 -10.57 8.77
C GLU A 104 6.84 -10.29 7.31
N SER A 105 5.79 -10.94 6.82
CA SER A 105 5.25 -10.74 5.47
C SER A 105 4.83 -9.29 5.25
N LEU A 106 4.18 -8.65 6.24
CA LEU A 106 3.84 -7.24 6.16
C LEU A 106 5.08 -6.34 6.12
N THR A 107 6.12 -6.68 6.88
CA THR A 107 7.38 -5.91 6.90
C THR A 107 8.10 -6.02 5.56
N ILE A 108 8.10 -7.20 4.93
CA ILE A 108 8.65 -7.43 3.59
C ILE A 108 7.82 -6.66 2.55
N ALA A 109 6.48 -6.77 2.60
CA ALA A 109 5.61 -6.18 1.59
C ALA A 109 5.58 -4.64 1.62
N ASN A 110 5.67 -4.03 2.80
CA ASN A 110 5.63 -2.56 2.95
C ASN A 110 6.95 -1.86 2.55
N ASP A 111 8.06 -2.61 2.52
CA ASP A 111 9.37 -2.11 2.09
C ASP A 111 9.68 -2.65 0.68
N LYS A 112 9.58 -1.79 -0.32
CA LYS A 112 9.76 -2.17 -1.74
C LYS A 112 11.14 -2.78 -2.01
N GLY A 113 12.17 -2.39 -1.26
CA GLY A 113 13.51 -2.95 -1.39
C GLY A 113 13.56 -4.38 -0.86
N LYS A 114 13.04 -4.60 0.35
CA LYS A 114 12.91 -5.97 0.91
C LYS A 114 12.02 -6.85 0.06
N LEU A 115 10.93 -6.31 -0.48
CA LEU A 115 10.04 -7.03 -1.39
C LEU A 115 10.79 -7.50 -2.64
N TYR A 116 11.52 -6.62 -3.33
CA TYR A 116 12.26 -7.00 -4.53
C TYR A 116 13.35 -8.05 -4.22
N GLN A 117 14.09 -7.89 -3.13
CA GLN A 117 15.06 -8.88 -2.66
C GLN A 117 14.41 -10.22 -2.29
N HIS A 118 13.21 -10.20 -1.70
CA HIS A 118 12.45 -11.40 -1.39
C HIS A 118 12.02 -12.11 -2.67
N LEU A 119 11.39 -11.40 -3.61
CA LEU A 119 10.95 -11.96 -4.90
C LEU A 119 12.12 -12.54 -5.70
N GLN A 120 13.26 -11.84 -5.75
CA GLN A 120 14.46 -12.32 -6.42
C GLN A 120 14.98 -13.63 -5.80
N ARG A 121 15.01 -13.74 -4.46
CA ARG A 121 15.39 -14.98 -3.76
C ARG A 121 14.41 -16.13 -4.05
N GLN A 122 13.14 -15.82 -4.25
CA GLN A 122 12.10 -16.77 -4.65
C GLN A 122 12.07 -17.06 -6.17
N GLN A 123 13.06 -16.55 -6.92
CA GLN A 123 13.14 -16.70 -8.39
C GLN A 123 11.91 -16.13 -9.12
N ILE A 124 11.20 -15.19 -8.51
CA ILE A 124 10.11 -14.44 -9.14
C ILE A 124 10.75 -13.26 -9.89
N PRO A 125 10.45 -13.07 -11.19
CA PRO A 125 11.02 -11.99 -11.97
C PRO A 125 10.75 -10.61 -11.37
N VAL A 126 11.81 -9.82 -11.25
CA VAL A 126 11.78 -8.39 -10.89
C VAL A 126 12.68 -7.64 -11.87
N PRO A 127 12.40 -6.35 -12.17
CA PRO A 127 13.33 -5.56 -12.97
C PRO A 127 14.69 -5.47 -12.26
N PRO A 128 15.80 -5.34 -13.01
CA PRO A 128 17.08 -4.96 -12.44
C PRO A 128 16.92 -3.75 -11.51
N PHE A 129 17.50 -3.85 -10.31
CA PHE A 129 17.34 -2.85 -9.27
C PHE A 129 18.54 -2.75 -8.34
N ALA A 130 18.61 -1.63 -7.60
CA ALA A 130 19.53 -1.42 -6.50
C ALA A 130 18.84 -0.57 -5.41
N ILE A 131 19.40 -0.59 -4.20
CA ILE A 131 19.01 0.31 -3.11
C ILE A 131 20.10 1.35 -2.95
N ALA A 132 19.73 2.62 -2.98
CA ALA A 132 20.62 3.76 -2.80
C ALA A 132 20.28 4.50 -1.50
N ASN A 133 21.29 4.69 -0.66
CA ASN A 133 21.23 5.42 0.60
C ASN A 133 21.97 6.76 0.52
N THR A 134 22.75 6.96 -0.53
CA THR A 134 23.53 8.17 -0.77
C THR A 134 23.35 8.66 -2.21
N VAL A 135 23.66 9.93 -2.45
CA VAL A 135 23.59 10.52 -3.80
C VAL A 135 24.54 9.78 -4.76
N ASN A 136 25.73 9.37 -4.29
CA ASN A 136 26.68 8.61 -5.10
C ASN A 136 26.14 7.23 -5.46
N GLU A 137 25.56 6.51 -4.48
CA GLU A 137 24.91 5.23 -4.74
C GLU A 137 23.76 5.34 -5.75
N LEU A 138 23.00 6.45 -5.69
CA LEU A 138 21.94 6.74 -6.65
C LEU A 138 22.51 6.93 -8.07
N ILE A 139 23.56 7.75 -8.22
CA ILE A 139 24.21 8.01 -9.52
C ILE A 139 24.79 6.71 -10.10
N ASP A 140 25.48 5.92 -9.27
CA ASP A 140 26.07 4.65 -9.71
C ASP A 140 24.98 3.66 -10.15
N ALA A 141 23.88 3.57 -9.38
CA ALA A 141 22.77 2.68 -9.69
C ALA A 141 22.06 3.10 -10.99
N THR A 142 21.76 4.37 -11.18
CA THR A 142 21.08 4.87 -12.39
C THR A 142 21.95 4.70 -13.64
N THR A 143 23.27 4.94 -13.52
CA THR A 143 24.24 4.74 -14.60
C THR A 143 24.30 3.26 -15.01
N ARG A 144 24.38 2.33 -14.04
CA ARG A 144 24.37 0.88 -14.32
C ARG A 144 23.08 0.40 -15.01
N LEU A 145 21.96 1.09 -14.77
CA LEU A 145 20.67 0.79 -15.38
C LEU A 145 20.48 1.46 -16.76
N GLY A 146 21.48 2.21 -17.24
CA GLY A 146 21.53 2.73 -18.60
C GLY A 146 21.08 4.18 -18.77
N TYR A 147 20.91 4.96 -17.69
CA TYR A 147 20.75 6.41 -17.83
C TYR A 147 22.00 7.02 -18.52
N PRO A 148 21.85 7.97 -19.46
CA PRO A 148 20.63 8.68 -19.86
C PRO A 148 19.83 8.02 -21.00
N TYR A 149 20.28 6.89 -21.55
CA TYR A 149 19.66 6.27 -22.72
C TYR A 149 18.37 5.50 -22.38
N ASN A 150 18.34 4.89 -21.20
CA ASN A 150 17.17 4.19 -20.68
C ASN A 150 16.58 4.97 -19.49
N PRO A 151 15.25 5.15 -19.44
CA PRO A 151 14.61 5.72 -18.27
C PRO A 151 14.78 4.82 -17.03
N VAL A 152 14.94 5.45 -15.86
CA VAL A 152 15.14 4.74 -14.58
C VAL A 152 14.10 5.18 -13.57
N CYS A 153 13.43 4.24 -12.90
CA CYS A 153 12.47 4.56 -11.85
C CYS A 153 13.16 4.67 -10.49
N ILE A 154 12.85 5.71 -9.73
CA ILE A 154 13.24 5.82 -8.32
C ILE A 154 12.02 5.99 -7.44
N LYS A 155 12.08 5.45 -6.22
CA LYS A 155 11.03 5.60 -5.21
C LYS A 155 11.56 5.28 -3.81
N PRO A 156 11.08 5.95 -2.75
CA PRO A 156 11.39 5.53 -1.38
C PRO A 156 10.97 4.08 -1.16
N THR A 157 11.83 3.32 -0.48
CA THR A 157 11.56 1.92 -0.15
C THR A 157 10.25 1.79 0.63
N VAL A 158 10.05 2.65 1.63
CA VAL A 158 8.82 2.75 2.41
C VAL A 158 8.10 4.06 2.07
N SER A 159 6.98 3.96 1.34
CA SER A 159 6.09 5.10 1.04
C SER A 159 4.76 4.61 0.49
N ASN A 160 3.72 5.44 0.62
CA ASN A 160 2.37 5.19 0.13
C ASN A 160 1.91 6.33 -0.80
N GLY A 161 0.89 6.07 -1.62
CA GLY A 161 0.25 7.08 -2.46
C GLY A 161 1.18 7.73 -3.48
N SER A 162 2.09 6.94 -4.07
CA SER A 162 3.05 7.38 -5.10
C SER A 162 4.01 8.50 -4.69
N ARG A 163 4.10 8.83 -3.40
CA ARG A 163 5.03 9.86 -2.90
C ARG A 163 6.48 9.44 -3.14
N GLY A 164 7.23 10.34 -3.75
CA GLY A 164 8.64 10.16 -4.10
C GLY A 164 8.90 9.28 -5.33
N VAL A 165 7.85 8.79 -6.01
CA VAL A 165 8.05 8.06 -7.28
C VAL A 165 8.47 9.06 -8.36
N ARG A 166 9.56 8.75 -9.06
CA ARG A 166 10.04 9.48 -10.24
C ARG A 166 10.51 8.52 -11.33
N VAL A 167 10.35 8.91 -12.58
CA VAL A 167 10.99 8.33 -13.75
C VAL A 167 12.06 9.32 -14.23
N LEU A 168 13.30 8.91 -14.11
CA LEU A 168 14.48 9.66 -14.51
C LEU A 168 14.73 9.48 -16.00
N GLN A 169 14.67 10.57 -16.75
CA GLN A 169 14.98 10.59 -18.18
C GLN A 169 15.64 11.92 -18.54
N LYS A 170 16.57 11.89 -19.50
CA LYS A 170 17.32 13.08 -19.90
C LYS A 170 16.46 14.06 -20.71
N GLU A 171 15.66 13.53 -21.63
CA GLU A 171 14.80 14.32 -22.48
C GLU A 171 13.37 14.28 -21.94
N ILE A 172 12.86 15.44 -21.54
CA ILE A 172 11.50 15.63 -21.04
C ILE A 172 10.85 16.65 -21.96
N ASP A 173 9.76 16.29 -22.64
CA ASP A 173 8.99 17.20 -23.48
C ASP A 173 7.94 17.93 -22.62
N PRO A 174 8.15 19.22 -22.28
CA PRO A 174 7.22 19.95 -21.42
C PRO A 174 5.88 20.21 -22.09
N PHE A 175 5.83 20.32 -23.43
CA PHE A 175 4.59 20.52 -24.17
C PHE A 175 3.71 19.28 -24.05
N HIS A 176 4.29 18.10 -24.26
CA HIS A 176 3.57 16.84 -24.08
C HIS A 176 3.09 16.66 -22.62
N LEU A 177 3.94 16.95 -21.63
CA LEU A 177 3.53 16.87 -20.23
C LEU A 177 2.38 17.82 -19.88
N LEU A 178 2.36 19.03 -20.45
CA LEU A 178 1.35 20.04 -20.17
C LEU A 178 0.00 19.73 -20.83
N PHE A 179 -0.01 19.28 -22.08
CA PHE A 179 -1.23 19.17 -22.89
C PHE A 179 -1.73 17.74 -23.10
N HIS A 180 -0.90 16.73 -22.84
CA HIS A 180 -1.23 15.32 -23.10
C HIS A 180 -1.10 14.42 -21.88
N GLN A 181 -0.73 14.97 -20.73
CA GLN A 181 -0.73 14.23 -19.47
C GLN A 181 -1.49 14.98 -18.38
N LYS A 182 -1.98 14.22 -17.40
CA LYS A 182 -2.50 14.84 -16.18
C LYS A 182 -1.34 15.53 -15.44
N PRO A 183 -1.58 16.69 -14.82
CA PRO A 183 -0.57 17.37 -14.02
C PRO A 183 0.05 16.39 -13.01
N SER A 184 1.33 16.06 -13.19
CA SER A 184 2.05 15.13 -12.33
C SER A 184 3.53 15.50 -12.25
N HIS A 185 4.17 15.16 -11.15
CA HIS A 185 5.62 15.28 -10.97
C HIS A 185 6.31 13.95 -11.23
N LEU A 186 5.85 13.15 -12.20
CA LEU A 186 6.40 11.80 -12.41
C LEU A 186 7.79 11.85 -13.05
N PHE A 187 8.03 12.75 -13.98
CA PHE A 187 9.28 12.81 -14.74
C PHE A 187 10.23 13.85 -14.14
N SER A 188 11.52 13.54 -14.08
CA SER A 188 12.60 14.46 -13.64
C SER A 188 13.93 14.03 -14.26
N THR A 189 14.91 14.92 -14.32
CA THR A 189 16.28 14.52 -14.69
C THR A 189 17.05 13.99 -13.48
N LEU A 190 18.13 13.25 -13.71
CA LEU A 190 19.00 12.82 -12.61
C LEU A 190 19.62 14.04 -11.91
N GLU A 191 20.01 15.05 -12.67
CA GLU A 191 20.64 16.29 -12.21
C GLU A 191 19.71 17.09 -11.28
N GLU A 192 18.42 17.17 -11.60
CA GLU A 192 17.43 17.80 -10.74
C GLU A 192 17.28 17.08 -9.41
N ILE A 193 17.20 15.74 -9.45
CA ILE A 193 17.02 14.93 -8.25
C ILE A 193 18.25 14.95 -7.36
N THR A 194 19.45 14.81 -7.91
CA THR A 194 20.68 14.83 -7.12
C THR A 194 20.88 16.18 -6.42
N ARG A 195 20.53 17.29 -7.08
CA ARG A 195 20.51 18.62 -6.45
C ARG A 195 19.56 18.70 -5.27
N ILE A 196 18.33 18.19 -5.40
CA ILE A 196 17.33 18.20 -4.31
C ILE A 196 17.81 17.33 -3.13
N LEU A 197 18.38 16.16 -3.42
CA LEU A 197 18.82 15.20 -2.40
C LEU A 197 20.15 15.59 -1.73
N ALA A 198 20.97 16.43 -2.36
CA ALA A 198 22.22 16.89 -1.77
C ALA A 198 22.02 17.83 -0.56
N GLU A 199 20.85 18.45 -0.44
CA GLU A 199 20.58 19.45 0.60
C GLU A 199 20.13 18.83 1.93
N ARG A 200 19.62 17.58 1.93
CA ARG A 200 18.97 16.97 3.10
C ARG A 200 19.11 15.45 3.08
N ASP A 201 19.09 14.86 4.27
CA ASP A 201 18.95 13.40 4.40
C ASP A 201 17.63 12.93 3.76
N PHE A 202 17.70 11.76 3.14
CA PHE A 202 16.57 11.13 2.47
C PHE A 202 16.47 9.65 2.83
N PRO A 203 15.26 9.07 2.84
CA PRO A 203 15.10 7.64 3.09
C PRO A 203 15.71 6.82 1.95
N PRO A 204 16.10 5.56 2.19
CA PRO A 204 16.59 4.68 1.15
C PRO A 204 15.68 4.67 -0.08
N LEU A 205 16.28 4.77 -1.26
CA LEU A 205 15.59 4.74 -2.54
C LEU A 205 15.78 3.38 -3.21
N LEU A 206 14.67 2.79 -3.66
CA LEU A 206 14.70 1.74 -4.66
C LEU A 206 14.89 2.40 -6.03
N VAL A 207 15.97 2.03 -6.71
CA VAL A 207 16.32 2.42 -8.08
C VAL A 207 16.11 1.20 -8.96
N SER A 208 15.28 1.27 -9.99
CA SER A 208 15.01 0.14 -10.89
C SER A 208 14.88 0.56 -12.34
N GLU A 209 15.04 -0.39 -13.26
CA GLU A 209 14.61 -0.21 -14.64
C GLU A 209 13.17 0.33 -14.70
N TYR A 210 12.92 1.26 -15.63
CA TYR A 210 11.56 1.67 -15.98
C TYR A 210 10.94 0.63 -16.92
N LEU A 211 9.81 0.05 -16.53
CA LEU A 211 9.08 -0.92 -17.35
C LEU A 211 7.94 -0.21 -18.09
N PRO A 212 8.06 0.01 -19.42
CA PRO A 212 6.96 0.50 -20.23
C PRO A 212 5.93 -0.60 -20.48
N GLY A 213 4.73 -0.20 -20.89
CA GLY A 213 3.70 -1.13 -21.37
C GLY A 213 2.51 -1.27 -20.42
N MET A 214 1.82 -2.39 -20.53
CA MET A 214 0.54 -2.60 -19.86
C MET A 214 0.76 -3.01 -18.40
N GLU A 215 0.18 -2.25 -17.48
CA GLU A 215 0.17 -2.57 -16.06
C GLU A 215 -1.07 -3.40 -15.70
N PHE A 216 -0.87 -4.47 -14.92
CA PHE A 216 -1.96 -5.28 -14.37
C PHE A 216 -1.96 -5.19 -12.85
N THR A 217 -3.15 -5.01 -12.27
CA THR A 217 -3.40 -5.24 -10.85
C THR A 217 -4.00 -6.63 -10.68
N VAL A 218 -3.46 -7.45 -9.79
CA VAL A 218 -4.05 -8.75 -9.45
C VAL A 218 -4.54 -8.69 -8.01
N ASP A 219 -5.86 -8.74 -7.83
CA ASP A 219 -6.46 -8.90 -6.51
C ASP A 219 -6.61 -10.39 -6.22
N ALA A 220 -6.14 -10.86 -5.07
CA ALA A 220 -6.20 -12.27 -4.70
C ALA A 220 -6.74 -12.48 -3.29
N ILE A 221 -7.52 -13.56 -3.12
CA ILE A 221 -7.86 -14.11 -1.81
C ILE A 221 -7.06 -15.39 -1.65
N VAL A 222 -6.19 -15.43 -0.65
CA VAL A 222 -5.33 -16.58 -0.36
C VAL A 222 -5.68 -17.10 1.03
N GLN A 223 -5.84 -18.40 1.15
CA GLN A 223 -6.10 -19.07 2.42
C GLN A 223 -5.14 -20.26 2.55
N ASP A 224 -4.36 -20.27 3.64
CA ASP A 224 -3.40 -21.34 3.96
C ASP A 224 -2.42 -21.62 2.81
N GLY A 225 -1.94 -20.55 2.17
CA GLY A 225 -1.05 -20.61 1.01
C GLY A 225 -1.73 -20.99 -0.32
N VAL A 226 -3.03 -21.31 -0.30
CA VAL A 226 -3.79 -21.69 -1.50
C VAL A 226 -4.63 -20.52 -2.00
N PRO A 227 -4.42 -20.06 -3.26
CA PRO A 227 -5.30 -19.07 -3.87
C PRO A 227 -6.73 -19.60 -3.98
N LYS A 228 -7.70 -18.84 -3.49
CA LYS A 228 -9.14 -19.11 -3.59
C LYS A 228 -9.81 -18.28 -4.67
N LEU A 229 -9.30 -17.07 -4.90
CA LEU A 229 -9.74 -16.18 -5.96
C LEU A 229 -8.53 -15.40 -6.48
N ILE A 230 -8.47 -15.24 -7.79
CA ILE A 230 -7.48 -14.39 -8.48
C ILE A 230 -8.27 -13.57 -9.50
N LEU A 231 -8.21 -12.25 -9.38
CA LEU A 231 -8.88 -11.31 -10.27
C LEU A 231 -7.84 -10.36 -10.90
N PRO A 232 -7.35 -10.67 -12.10
CA PRO A 232 -6.49 -9.76 -12.84
C PRO A 232 -7.32 -8.62 -13.45
N ARG A 233 -6.80 -7.39 -13.37
CA ARG A 233 -7.39 -6.18 -13.95
C ARG A 233 -6.30 -5.38 -14.66
N SER A 234 -6.47 -5.09 -15.93
CA SER A 234 -5.61 -4.13 -16.62
C SER A 234 -5.85 -2.73 -16.05
N ARG A 235 -4.77 -2.01 -15.73
CA ARG A 235 -4.84 -0.57 -15.52
C ARG A 235 -4.70 0.08 -16.88
N ALA A 236 -5.82 0.35 -17.53
CA ALA A 236 -5.80 1.25 -18.68
C ALA A 236 -5.22 2.59 -18.19
N SER A 237 -4.13 3.06 -18.81
CA SER A 237 -3.79 4.47 -18.67
C SER A 237 -5.00 5.25 -19.18
N SER A 238 -5.28 6.42 -18.59
CA SER A 238 -6.39 7.27 -19.04
C SER A 238 -6.26 7.76 -20.49
N ASP A 239 -5.30 7.24 -21.26
CA ASP A 239 -5.12 7.45 -22.69
C ASP A 239 -6.07 6.57 -23.54
N CYS A 240 -6.78 5.61 -22.95
CA CYS A 240 -7.77 4.78 -23.66
C CYS A 240 -9.10 5.48 -24.00
N TRP A 241 -9.17 6.82 -23.88
CA TRP A 241 -10.26 7.64 -24.41
C TRP A 241 -9.78 8.44 -25.64
N LYS A 242 -9.24 7.75 -26.65
CA LYS A 242 -9.07 8.29 -28.00
C LYS A 242 -9.43 7.24 -29.02
#